data_AF-A0A2W4TC55-F1
#
_entry.id   AF-A0A2W4TC55-F1
#
_cell.length_a   1.000
_cell.length_b   1.000
_cell.length_c   1.000
_cell.angle_alpha   90.00
_cell.angle_beta   90.00
_cell.angle_gamma   90.00
#
_symmetry.space_group_name_H-M   'P 1'
#
loop_
_entity.id
_entity.type
_entity.pdbx_description
1 polymer ?
#
loop_
_entity_poly.entity_id
_entity_poly.type
_entity_poly.pdbx_seq_one_letter_code
_entity_poly.pdbx_strand_id
1 'polypeptide(L)' 'MILVERLRTAWQLLRCATGDDAYERYLEHHRRTHPDRPPLSRREFFIEEQRRKWSGVNRCC' A
#
# COMPACT_ATOMS: atom_id res chain seq x y z
N MET A 1 -11.32 -21.62 -20.26
CA MET A 1 -9.94 -21.06 -20.19
C MET A 1 -9.93 -19.53 -20.17
N ILE A 2 -10.73 -18.82 -20.97
CA ILE A 2 -10.76 -17.33 -21.00
C ILE A 2 -11.26 -16.68 -19.69
N LEU A 3 -12.24 -17.28 -19.00
CA LEU A 3 -12.83 -16.71 -17.79
C LEU A 3 -11.82 -16.55 -16.65
N VAL A 4 -10.90 -17.50 -16.50
CA VAL A 4 -9.88 -17.51 -15.44
C VAL A 4 -8.87 -16.38 -15.64
N GLU A 5 -8.49 -16.07 -16.87
CA GLU A 5 -7.56 -14.97 -17.17
C GLU A 5 -8.21 -13.59 -16.94
N ARG A 6 -9.49 -13.43 -17.30
CA ARG A 6 -10.22 -12.18 -17.04
C ARG A 6 -10.46 -11.96 -15.55
N LEU A 7 -10.78 -13.02 -14.79
CA LEU A 7 -10.90 -12.96 -13.34
C LEU A 7 -9.56 -12.60 -12.68
N ARG A 8 -8.44 -13.15 -13.17
CA ARG A 8 -7.10 -12.85 -12.65
C ARG A 8 -6.70 -11.39 -12.89
N THR A 9 -7.03 -10.86 -14.06
CA THR A 9 -6.80 -9.44 -14.41
C THR A 9 -7.68 -8.52 -13.57
N ALA A 10 -8.97 -8.83 -13.43
CA ALA A 10 -9.89 -8.06 -12.59
C ALA A 10 -9.46 -8.08 -11.11
N TRP A 11 -8.96 -9.22 -10.62
CA TRP A 11 -8.42 -9.34 -9.26
C TRP A 11 -7.15 -8.51 -9.06
N GLN A 12 -6.24 -8.46 -10.04
CA GLN A 12 -5.07 -7.59 -10.00
C GLN A 12 -5.47 -6.11 -9.98
N LEU A 13 -6.43 -5.71 -10.82
CA LEU A 13 -6.95 -4.34 -10.84
C LEU A 13 -7.64 -3.97 -9.53
N LEU A 14 -8.42 -4.88 -8.96
CA LEU A 14 -9.04 -4.70 -7.66
C LEU A 14 -7.98 -4.51 -6.57
N ARG A 15 -6.91 -5.31 -6.56
CA ARG A 15 -5.79 -5.15 -5.60
C ARG A 15 -5.05 -3.82 -5.74
N CYS A 16 -4.86 -3.34 -6.97
CA CYS A 16 -4.33 -2.00 -7.19
C CYS A 16 -5.29 -0.91 -6.70
N ALA A 17 -6.60 -1.07 -6.91
CA ALA A 17 -7.63 -0.10 -6.55
C ALA A 17 -7.93 -0.06 -5.05
N THR A 18 -7.90 -1.19 -4.35
CA THR A 18 -8.12 -1.29 -2.90
C THR A 18 -6.89 -0.86 -2.10
N GLY A 19 -5.74 -0.67 -2.74
CA GLY A 19 -4.48 -0.35 -2.08
C GLY A 19 -3.81 -1.57 -1.44
N ASP A 20 -4.19 -2.80 -1.81
CA ASP A 20 -3.43 -4.00 -1.41
C ASP A 20 -1.98 -3.93 -1.95
N ASP A 21 -1.80 -3.28 -3.11
CA ASP A 21 -0.53 -2.96 -3.76
C ASP A 21 0.18 -1.70 -3.20
N ALA A 22 -0.41 -1.00 -2.22
CA ALA A 22 0.16 0.24 -1.68
C ALA A 22 1.58 0.04 -1.13
N TYR A 23 1.85 -1.13 -0.55
CA TYR A 23 3.17 -1.49 -0.06
C TYR A 23 4.18 -1.73 -1.19
N GLU A 24 3.78 -2.35 -2.31
CA GLU A 24 4.66 -2.58 -3.46
C GLU A 24 5.06 -1.24 -4.11
N ARG A 25 4.09 -0.32 -4.26
CA ARG A 25 4.35 1.06 -4.70
C ARG A 25 5.25 1.84 -3.74
N TYR A 26 5.05 1.66 -2.43
CA TYR A 26 5.95 2.22 -1.42
C TYR A 26 7.37 1.71 -1.58
N LEU A 27 7.56 0.41 -1.80
CA LEU A 27 8.89 -0.18 -2.01
C LEU A 27 9.56 0.35 -3.28
N GLU A 28 8.83 0.46 -4.40
CA GLU A 28 9.37 1.05 -5.63
C GLU A 28 9.81 2.50 -5.40
N HIS A 29 8.94 3.30 -4.77
CA HIS A 29 9.25 4.68 -4.44
C HIS A 29 10.43 4.79 -3.46
N HIS A 30 10.47 3.94 -2.43
CA HIS A 30 11.54 3.91 -1.43
C HIS A 30 12.89 3.57 -2.08
N ARG A 31 12.93 2.59 -2.98
CA ARG A 31 14.15 2.23 -3.72
C ARG A 31 14.64 3.36 -4.62
N ARG A 32 13.74 4.15 -5.19
CA ARG A 32 14.09 5.31 -6.04
C ARG A 32 14.53 6.52 -5.22
N THR A 33 13.84 6.82 -4.12
CA THR A 33 14.01 8.06 -3.35
C THR A 33 15.01 7.91 -2.19
N HIS A 34 15.08 6.72 -1.59
CA HIS A 34 15.88 6.43 -0.41
C HIS A 34 16.61 5.07 -0.55
N PRO A 35 17.54 4.94 -1.50
CA PRO A 35 18.30 3.70 -1.69
C PRO A 35 19.19 3.34 -0.49
N ASP A 36 19.57 4.34 0.31
CA ASP A 36 20.51 4.19 1.43
C ASP A 36 19.84 3.72 2.74
N ARG A 37 18.50 3.71 2.80
CA ARG A 37 17.76 3.28 3.98
C ARG A 37 17.05 1.95 3.74
N PRO A 38 16.92 1.08 4.75
CA PRO A 38 16.04 -0.07 4.64
C PRO A 38 14.57 0.41 4.56
N PRO A 39 13.75 -0.15 3.66
CA PRO A 39 12.32 0.15 3.65
C PRO A 39 11.65 -0.36 4.93
N LEU A 40 10.56 0.31 5.33
CA LEU A 40 9.71 -0.13 6.42
C LEU A 40 9.11 -1.50 6.12
N SER A 41 8.88 -2.32 7.14
CA SER A 41 8.11 -3.56 6.99
C SER A 41 6.65 -3.25 6.60
N ARG A 42 5.96 -4.22 6.00
CA ARG A 42 4.55 -4.06 5.58
C ARG A 42 3.66 -3.58 6.73
N ARG A 43 3.84 -4.15 7.92
CA ARG A 43 3.08 -3.78 9.12
C ARG A 43 3.40 -2.34 9.57
N GLU A 44 4.67 -1.96 9.58
CA GLU A 44 5.08 -0.61 9.99
C GLU A 44 4.60 0.45 9.01
N PHE A 45 4.63 0.17 7.70
CA PHE A 45 4.06 1.05 6.69
C PHE A 45 2.57 1.34 6.96
N PHE A 46 1.76 0.32 7.22
CA PHE A 46 0.34 0.51 7.52
C PHE A 46 0.09 1.20 8.87
N ILE A 47 0.92 0.97 9.88
CA ILE A 47 0.82 1.68 11.15
C ILE A 47 1.17 3.16 10.97
N GLU A 48 2.22 3.47 10.23
CA GLU A 48 2.63 4.84 9.93
C GLU A 48 1.59 5.56 9.07
N GLU A 49 1.02 4.90 8.06
CA GLU A 49 -0.03 5.48 7.23
C GLU A 49 -1.29 5.77 8.07
N GLN A 50 -1.69 4.84 8.94
CA GLN A 50 -2.77 5.07 9.90
C GLN A 50 -2.44 6.20 10.86
N ARG A 51 -1.23 6.23 11.42
CA ARG A 51 -0.79 7.34 12.28
C ARG A 51 -0.87 8.65 11.52
N ARG A 52 -0.36 8.77 10.32
CA ARG A 52 -0.47 9.99 9.49
C ARG A 52 -1.91 10.41 9.25
N LYS A 53 -2.80 9.44 9.01
CA LYS A 53 -4.22 9.70 8.75
C LYS A 53 -5.00 10.09 10.01
N TRP A 54 -4.61 9.54 11.16
CA TRP A 54 -5.39 9.63 12.41
C TRP A 54 -4.71 10.43 13.53
N SER A 55 -3.43 10.82 13.41
CA SER A 55 -2.68 11.55 14.45
C SER A 55 -3.16 12.99 14.66
N GLY A 56 -3.83 13.58 13.66
CA GLY A 56 -4.44 14.91 13.74
C GLY A 56 -5.93 14.90 14.07
N VAL A 57 -6.56 13.72 14.18
CA VAL A 57 -8.01 13.61 14.44
C VAL A 57 -8.25 13.70 15.94
N ASN A 58 -8.14 14.89 16.50
CA ASN A 58 -8.55 15.19 17.87
C ASN A 58 -10.08 15.24 17.90
N ARG A 59 -10.72 14.06 17.96
CA ARG A 59 -12.16 13.95 18.19
C ARG A 59 -12.41 14.24 19.67
N CYS A 60 -12.45 15.52 20.01
CA CYS A 60 -13.08 15.95 21.24
C CYS A 60 -14.59 15.76 21.05
N CYS A 61 -15.09 14.62 21.53
CA CYS A 61 -16.49 14.38 21.84
C CYS A 61 -16.52 13.62 23.16
#